data_AF-A0A1E7DT61-F1
#
_entry.id   AF-A0A1E7DT61-F1
#
_cell.length_a   1.000
_cell.length_b   1.000
_cell.length_c   1.000
_cell.angle_alpha   90.00
_cell.angle_beta   90.00
_cell.angle_gamma   90.00
#
_symmetry.space_group_name_H-M   'P 1'
#
loop_
_entity.id
_entity.type
_entity.pdbx_description
1 polymer ?
#
loop_
_entity_poly.entity_id
_entity_poly.type
_entity_poly.pdbx_seq_one_letter_code
_entity_poly.pdbx_strand_id
1 'polypeptide(L)' 'MIKRFVFVIPIMVIVFSIATWMLNKDYAMIERDIRLLISAGAAVFSGVISFFLMKGDAENLVAAHRDRQENKKK' A
#
# COMPACT_ATOMS: atom_id res chain seq x y z
N MET A 1 12.48 4.97 -9.45
CA MET A 1 12.06 3.82 -8.62
C MET A 1 11.73 4.22 -7.18
N ILE A 2 12.57 4.98 -6.46
CA ILE A 2 12.34 5.40 -5.05
C ILE A 2 10.96 6.05 -4.78
N LYS A 3 10.42 6.86 -5.70
CA LYS A 3 9.13 7.56 -5.52
C LYS A 3 7.93 6.62 -5.36
N ARG A 4 8.03 5.38 -5.86
CA ARG A 4 6.94 4.38 -5.73
C ARG A 4 6.94 3.73 -4.36
N PHE A 5 8.10 3.50 -3.76
CA PHE A 5 8.18 2.88 -2.44
C PHE A 5 7.66 3.80 -1.32
N VAL A 6 7.73 5.12 -1.51
CA VAL A 6 7.19 6.12 -0.57
C VAL A 6 5.68 5.97 -0.34
N PHE A 7 4.91 5.52 -1.35
CA PHE A 7 3.48 5.29 -1.22
C PHE A 7 3.13 3.83 -0.90
N VAL A 8 3.93 2.87 -1.39
CA VAL A 8 3.68 1.44 -1.15
C VAL A 8 3.92 1.06 0.32
N ILE A 9 4.97 1.59 0.96
CA ILE A 9 5.31 1.25 2.35
C ILE A 9 4.18 1.63 3.34
N PRO A 10 3.61 2.85 3.31
CA PRO A 10 2.46 3.20 4.14
C PRO A 10 1.26 2.25 3.97
N ILE A 11 0.95 1.87 2.73
CA ILE A 11 -0.15 0.93 2.43
C ILE A 11 0.11 -0.42 3.09
N MET A 12 1.32 -0.95 2.96
CA MET A 12 1.70 -2.23 3.57
C MET A 12 1.55 -2.20 5.10
N VAL A 13 1.97 -1.11 5.75
CA VAL A 13 1.85 -0.94 7.21
C VAL A 13 0.39 -0.88 7.66
N ILE A 14 -0.46 -0.14 6.93
CA ILE A 14 -1.89 -0.04 7.23
C ILE A 14 -2.55 -1.42 7.09
N VAL A 15 -2.29 -2.12 5.99
CA VAL A 15 -2.86 -3.45 5.74
C VAL A 15 -2.41 -4.46 6.77
N PHE A 16 -1.11 -4.48 7.12
CA PHE A 16 -0.60 -5.35 8.16
C PHE A 16 -1.29 -5.11 9.51
N SER A 17 -1.48 -3.84 9.88
CA SER A 17 -2.11 -3.44 11.14
C SER A 17 -3.57 -3.88 11.19
N ILE A 18 -4.33 -3.64 10.12
CA ILE A 18 -5.75 -4.04 10.02
C ILE A 18 -5.88 -5.56 10.02
N ALA A 19 -5.08 -6.26 9.22
CA ALA A 19 -5.12 -7.72 9.15
C ALA A 19 -4.80 -8.34 10.53
N THR A 20 -3.76 -7.84 11.19
CA THR A 20 -3.38 -8.31 12.54
C THR A 20 -4.49 -8.02 13.56
N TRP A 21 -5.11 -6.85 13.51
CA TRP A 21 -6.22 -6.50 14.39
C TRP A 21 -7.43 -7.41 14.18
N MET A 22 -7.83 -7.62 12.91
CA MET A 22 -8.95 -8.49 12.54
C MET A 22 -8.69 -9.95 12.92
N LEU A 23 -7.48 -10.46 12.68
CA LEU A 23 -7.11 -11.83 13.05
C LEU A 23 -7.02 -12.02 14.56
N ASN A 24 -6.62 -11.00 15.31
CA ASN A 24 -6.61 -11.07 16.77
C ASN A 24 -8.02 -10.98 17.37
N LYS A 25 -8.93 -10.25 16.73
CA LYS A 25 -10.30 -10.07 17.20
C LYS A 25 -11.19 -11.23 16.83
N ASP A 26 -11.25 -11.58 15.55
CA ASP A 26 -12.25 -12.49 15.00
C ASP A 26 -11.71 -13.93 14.83
N TYR A 27 -10.39 -14.09 14.82
CA TYR A 27 -9.72 -15.38 14.55
C TYR A 27 -8.69 -15.75 15.63
N ALA A 28 -8.96 -15.39 16.89
CA ALA A 28 -8.06 -15.65 18.02
C ALA A 28 -7.76 -17.14 18.25
N MET A 29 -8.63 -18.04 17.75
CA MET A 29 -8.44 -19.49 17.77
C MET A 29 -7.27 -19.97 16.91
N ILE A 30 -6.83 -19.17 15.94
CA ILE A 30 -5.72 -19.52 15.06
C ILE A 30 -4.41 -19.25 15.80
N GLU A 31 -3.45 -20.15 15.66
CA GLU A 31 -2.12 -19.99 16.24
C GLU A 31 -1.48 -18.66 15.81
N ARG A 32 -0.70 -18.07 16.71
CA ARG A 32 -0.12 -16.73 16.51
C ARG A 32 0.77 -16.68 15.28
N ASP A 33 1.55 -17.73 15.04
CA ASP A 33 2.50 -17.80 13.93
C ASP A 33 1.77 -17.85 12.58
N ILE A 34 0.68 -18.62 12.50
CA ILE A 34 -0.18 -18.67 11.31
C ILE A 34 -0.83 -17.31 11.07
N ARG A 35 -1.32 -16.65 12.12
CA ARG A 35 -1.92 -15.31 11.99
C ARG A 35 -0.91 -14.29 11.48
N LEU A 36 0.33 -14.37 11.94
CA LEU A 36 1.41 -13.48 11.53
C LEU A 36 1.82 -13.75 10.07
N LEU A 37 1.81 -15.01 9.64
CA LEU A 37 2.04 -15.38 8.25
C LEU A 37 0.95 -14.81 7.33
N ILE A 38 -0.33 -14.89 7.75
CA ILE A 38 -1.46 -14.35 6.99
C ILE A 38 -1.37 -12.82 6.90
N SER A 39 -1.12 -12.12 8.02
CA SER A 39 -1.03 -10.66 7.99
C SER A 39 0.20 -10.18 7.22
N ALA A 40 1.34 -10.87 7.31
CA ALA A 40 2.51 -10.61 6.49
C ALA A 40 2.22 -10.85 4.99
N GLY A 41 1.56 -11.96 4.66
CA GLY A 41 1.13 -12.27 3.28
C GLY A 41 0.17 -11.22 2.72
N ALA A 42 -0.81 -10.78 3.50
CA ALA A 42 -1.75 -9.73 3.13
C ALA A 42 -1.03 -8.40 2.86
N ALA A 43 -0.08 -8.01 3.72
CA ALA A 43 0.70 -6.79 3.56
C ALA A 43 1.56 -6.83 2.29
N VAL A 44 2.28 -7.93 2.05
CA VAL A 44 3.09 -8.12 0.84
C VAL A 44 2.22 -8.12 -0.41
N PHE A 45 1.12 -8.87 -0.41
CA PHE A 45 0.19 -8.95 -1.54
C PHE A 45 -0.39 -7.57 -1.90
N SER A 46 -0.82 -6.81 -0.89
CA SER A 46 -1.28 -5.43 -1.09
C SER A 46 -0.18 -4.55 -1.66
N GLY A 47 1.04 -4.64 -1.12
CA GLY A 47 2.19 -3.89 -1.62
C GLY A 47 2.51 -4.17 -3.09
N VAL A 48 2.41 -5.44 -3.51
CA VAL A 48 2.57 -5.85 -4.92
C VAL A 48 1.48 -5.23 -5.80
N ILE A 49 0.22 -5.31 -5.39
CA ILE A 49 -0.90 -4.70 -6.14
C ILE A 49 -0.69 -3.19 -6.26
N SER A 50 -0.39 -2.50 -5.16
CA SER A 50 -0.16 -1.06 -5.17
C SER A 50 1.03 -0.66 -6.04
N PHE A 51 2.10 -1.46 -6.06
CA PHE A 51 3.24 -1.23 -6.94
C PHE A 51 2.85 -1.30 -8.43
N PHE A 52 2.05 -2.30 -8.80
CA PHE A 52 1.54 -2.43 -10.17
C PHE A 52 0.57 -1.30 -10.52
N LEU A 53 -0.35 -0.94 -9.63
CA LEU A 53 -1.35 0.10 -9.86
C LEU A 53 -0.70 1.48 -10.04
N MET A 54 0.27 1.82 -9.18
CA MET A 54 1.06 3.05 -9.30
C MET A 54 1.99 3.07 -10.51
N LYS A 55 2.26 1.93 -11.18
CA LYS A 55 2.99 1.97 -12.44
C LYS A 55 2.18 2.69 -13.53
N GLY A 56 0.85 2.53 -13.54
CA GLY A 56 -0.05 3.24 -14.46
C GLY A 56 -0.43 4.66 -13.98
N ASP A 57 -0.60 4.85 -12.68
CA ASP A 57 -1.00 6.16 -12.13
C ASP A 57 0.15 7.16 -11.97
N ALA A 58 1.41 6.72 -11.82
CA ALA A 58 2.53 7.64 -11.68
C ALA A 58 2.74 8.51 -12.93
N GLU A 59 2.37 8.03 -14.12
CA GLU A 59 2.41 8.84 -15.35
C GLU A 59 1.29 9.90 -15.35
N ASN A 60 0.08 9.55 -14.90
CA ASN A 60 -1.06 10.47 -14.81
C ASN A 60 -0.89 11.51 -13.68
N LEU A 61 -0.37 11.11 -12.51
CA LEU A 61 -0.13 12.02 -11.39
C LEU A 61 1.00 13.01 -11.68
N VAL A 62 2.04 12.60 -12.42
CA VAL A 62 3.10 13.52 -12.87
C VAL A 62 2.58 14.49 -13.93
N ALA A 63 1.73 14.03 -14.85
CA ALA A 63 1.06 14.91 -15.82
C ALA A 63 0.14 15.93 -15.11
N ALA A 64 -0.72 15.48 -14.22
CA ALA A 64 -1.65 16.34 -13.47
C ALA A 64 -0.92 17.36 -12.55
N HIS A 65 0.23 16.97 -11.96
CA HIS A 65 1.05 17.91 -11.20
C HIS A 65 1.79 18.91 -12.10
N ARG A 66 2.21 18.50 -13.30
CA ARG A 66 2.85 19.39 -14.29
C ARG A 66 1.87 20.46 -14.78
N ASP A 67 0.64 20.09 -15.09
CA ASP A 67 -0.41 21.01 -15.54
C ASP A 67 -0.74 22.05 -14.46
N ARG A 68 -0.81 21.64 -13.18
CA ARG A 68 -1.01 22.58 -12.06
C ARG A 68 0.15 23.55 -11.85
N GLN A 69 1.38 23.18 -12.23
CA GLN A 69 2.55 24.06 -12.12
C GLN A 69 2.64 25.04 -13.29
N GLU A 70 2.27 24.61 -14.50
CA GLU A 70 2.25 25.46 -15.69
C GLU A 70 1.16 26.54 -15.59
N ASN A 71 -0.02 26.18 -15.07
CA ASN A 71 -1.13 27.13 -14.88
C ASN A 71 -0.90 28.15 -13.76
N LYS A 72 0.12 27.95 -12.90
CA LYS A 72 0.56 28.94 -11.90
C LYS A 72 1.63 29.91 -12.42
N LYS A 73 2.23 29.61 -13.59
CA LYS A 73 3.28 30.42 -14.23
C LYS A 73 2.78 31.31 -15.36
N LYS A 74 1.55 31.10 -15.84
CA LYS A 74 0.80 32.02 -16.71
C LYS A 74 0.00 32.99 -15.87
#